data_AF-A0A1G5RJB8-F1
#
_entry.id   AF-A0A1G5RJB8-F1
#
_cell.length_a   1.000
_cell.length_b   1.000
_cell.length_c   1.000
_cell.angle_alpha   90.00
_cell.angle_beta   90.00
_cell.angle_gamma   90.00
#
_symmetry.space_group_name_H-M   'P 1'
#
loop_
_entity.id
_entity.type
_entity.pdbx_description
1 polymer ?
#
loop_
_entity_poly.entity_id
_entity_poly.type
_entity_poly.pdbx_seq_one_letter_code
_entity_poly.pdbx_strand_id
1 'polypeptide(L)'
;MSPTNILHEQLHMLPRAVVESSVLSSGVLMRTSGGAALSRNLLDRFGVPQGSALSSFLSEYIVGQIMSEAETLALCGQVMIAYCDNIAVFGQNREDVNSLAEPLVSAARCSPYGAFRLRRTQSTRHISQGFIFLGYRLKWHSEGRNSYVEVDVADRKKEQFQAKIAELLPHCRFTRNVTRDVREQAMQEVKGYVLGWAEAFKRADDIKGLVRELLEEVLYEETAATQFAFRSILRSLT
;
A
#
# COMPACT_ATOMS: atom_id res chain seq x y z
N MET A 1 5.18 18.20 -17.10
CA MET A 1 5.56 17.65 -15.78
C MET A 1 5.65 16.15 -15.91
N SER A 2 6.70 15.51 -15.39
CA SER A 2 6.83 14.05 -15.48
C SER A 2 5.90 13.36 -14.46
N PRO A 3 5.39 12.15 -14.75
CA PRO A 3 4.60 11.35 -13.81
C PRO A 3 5.30 11.14 -12.47
N THR A 4 6.64 11.09 -12.48
CA THR A 4 7.49 10.93 -11.31
C THR A 4 7.43 12.15 -10.38
N ASN A 5 7.42 13.36 -10.92
CA ASN A 5 7.33 14.57 -10.10
C ASN A 5 5.97 14.67 -9.40
N ILE A 6 4.90 14.22 -10.05
CA ILE A 6 3.55 14.22 -9.47
C ILE A 6 3.43 13.19 -8.35
N LEU A 7 4.00 11.98 -8.52
CA LEU A 7 4.01 10.98 -7.44
C LEU A 7 4.86 11.43 -6.25
N HIS A 8 5.97 12.12 -6.50
CA HIS A 8 6.84 12.66 -5.46
C HIS A 8 6.22 13.85 -4.71
N GLU A 9 5.45 14.70 -5.40
CA GLU A 9 4.74 15.85 -4.81
C GLU A 9 3.43 15.44 -4.12
N GLN A 10 2.74 14.42 -4.62
CA GLN A 10 1.45 13.98 -4.06
C GLN A 10 1.61 12.94 -2.93
N LEU A 11 2.76 12.28 -2.81
CA LEU A 11 3.05 11.40 -1.68
C LEU A 11 4.08 12.10 -0.78
N HIS A 12 3.59 13.04 0.05
CA HIS A 12 4.44 13.69 1.05
C HIS A 12 5.13 12.61 1.90
N MET A 13 6.45 12.50 1.77
CA MET A 13 7.28 11.77 2.72
C MET A 13 7.15 12.48 4.07
N LEU A 14 6.51 11.85 5.04
CA LEU A 14 6.54 12.33 6.41
C LEU A 14 7.94 12.07 6.97
N PRO A 15 8.72 13.09 7.36
CA PRO A 15 9.95 12.84 8.09
C PRO A 15 9.54 12.45 9.51
N ARG A 16 9.69 11.17 9.86
CA ARG A 16 9.70 10.77 11.27
C ARG A 16 11.07 10.23 11.62
N ALA A 17 11.74 11.04 12.45
CA ALA A 17 12.99 10.81 13.17
C ALA A 17 14.28 11.24 12.44
N VAL A 18 14.77 12.41 12.84
CA VAL A 18 16.19 12.77 12.79
C VAL A 18 16.90 11.93 13.85
N VAL A 19 17.87 11.10 13.44
CA VAL A 19 18.75 10.40 14.38
C VAL A 19 20.06 11.18 14.44
N GLU A 20 20.30 11.89 15.55
CA GLU A 20 21.50 12.73 15.73
C GLU A 20 22.78 11.95 16.08
N SER A 21 22.70 10.69 16.52
CA SER A 21 23.82 9.72 16.45
C SER A 21 23.36 8.28 16.74
N SER A 22 24.10 7.29 16.25
CA SER A 22 23.94 5.88 16.66
C SER A 22 25.28 5.15 16.53
N VAL A 23 25.77 4.59 17.64
CA VAL A 23 27.05 3.85 17.74
C VAL A 23 26.77 2.50 18.40
N LEU A 24 27.36 1.42 17.87
CA LEU A 24 27.41 0.09 18.50
C LEU A 24 28.88 -0.33 18.65
N SER A 25 29.33 -0.56 19.88
CA SER A 25 30.72 -0.96 20.17
C SER A 25 30.96 -2.47 20.20
N SER A 26 29.96 -3.32 20.46
CA SER A 26 29.97 -4.78 20.26
C SER A 26 28.70 -5.43 20.84
N GLY A 27 28.24 -6.57 20.28
CA GLY A 27 27.52 -7.59 21.05
C GLY A 27 26.21 -8.15 20.48
N VAL A 28 26.32 -9.32 19.84
CA VAL A 28 25.38 -10.48 19.83
C VAL A 28 23.87 -10.21 19.90
N LEU A 29 23.16 -10.51 18.81
CA LEU A 29 21.68 -10.60 18.78
C LEU A 29 21.19 -11.95 19.32
N MET A 30 20.29 -11.88 20.31
CA MET A 30 19.71 -13.01 21.03
C MET A 30 18.78 -13.91 20.19
N ARG A 31 18.72 -15.18 20.60
CA ARG A 31 17.81 -16.26 20.17
C ARG A 31 16.34 -15.93 20.38
N THR A 32 15.50 -16.36 19.43
CA THR A 32 14.11 -16.76 19.71
C THR A 32 13.91 -18.23 19.36
N SER A 33 13.29 -18.96 20.29
CA SER A 33 13.08 -20.41 20.31
C SER A 33 12.04 -20.91 19.30
N GLY A 34 12.39 -21.97 18.56
CA GLY A 34 11.47 -22.74 17.71
C GLY A 34 12.21 -23.78 16.85
N GLY A 35 12.11 -25.06 17.23
CA GLY A 35 12.89 -26.21 16.76
C GLY A 35 13.07 -26.45 15.24
N ALA A 36 14.35 -26.57 14.86
CA ALA A 36 15.00 -27.60 14.05
C ALA A 36 14.45 -28.00 12.65
N ALA A 37 15.19 -27.56 11.62
CA ALA A 37 15.82 -28.47 10.66
C ALA A 37 17.16 -27.87 10.20
N LEU A 38 18.26 -28.45 10.66
CA LEU A 38 19.62 -28.14 10.22
C LEU A 38 19.80 -28.63 8.77
N SER A 39 19.72 -27.72 7.81
CA SER A 39 20.22 -27.93 6.46
C SER A 39 20.96 -26.67 5.99
N ARG A 40 22.07 -26.90 5.30
CA ARG A 40 23.16 -25.96 4.98
C ARG A 40 22.73 -24.69 4.23
N ASN A 41 22.21 -23.67 4.93
CA ASN A 41 22.12 -22.28 4.45
C ASN A 41 22.32 -21.32 5.64
N LEU A 42 23.56 -21.20 6.13
CA LEU A 42 23.95 -20.27 7.21
C LEU A 42 23.93 -18.77 6.80
N LEU A 43 23.31 -18.43 5.67
CA LEU A 43 23.24 -17.07 5.11
C LEU A 43 21.80 -16.54 4.94
N ASP A 44 20.79 -17.27 5.40
CA ASP A 44 19.46 -16.67 5.57
C ASP A 44 19.51 -15.75 6.81
N ARG A 45 19.93 -14.51 6.60
CA ARG A 45 19.83 -13.45 7.59
C ARG A 45 18.33 -13.29 7.90
N PHE A 46 17.95 -13.61 9.14
CA PHE A 46 16.57 -13.48 9.59
C PHE A 46 16.09 -12.03 9.44
N GLY A 47 14.83 -11.87 9.04
CA GLY A 47 14.21 -10.56 8.83
C GLY A 47 14.19 -9.69 10.09
N VAL A 48 14.08 -8.38 9.89
CA VAL A 48 13.90 -7.43 10.99
C VAL A 48 12.52 -7.67 11.64
N PRO A 49 12.41 -7.68 12.99
CA PRO A 49 11.14 -7.81 13.66
C PRO A 49 10.13 -6.76 13.18
N GLN A 50 8.96 -7.22 12.72
CA GLN A 50 7.87 -6.34 12.31
C GLN A 50 7.38 -5.53 13.53
N GLY A 51 7.26 -4.21 13.35
CA GLY A 51 6.88 -3.29 14.43
C GLY A 51 8.05 -2.64 15.17
N SER A 52 9.30 -3.00 14.86
CA SER A 52 10.46 -2.22 15.32
C SER A 52 10.47 -0.84 14.67
N ALA A 53 10.77 0.21 15.45
CA ALA A 53 10.86 1.59 14.94
C ALA A 53 11.88 1.74 13.80
N LEU A 54 12.92 0.89 13.78
CA LEU A 54 13.95 0.90 12.73
C LEU A 54 13.61 0.03 11.52
N SER A 55 12.56 -0.80 11.59
CA SER A 55 12.24 -1.76 10.53
C SER A 55 11.86 -1.07 9.20
N SER A 56 11.11 0.03 9.25
CA SER A 56 10.75 0.82 8.06
C SER A 56 11.97 1.47 7.42
N PHE A 57 12.82 2.11 8.24
CA PHE A 57 14.05 2.75 7.77
C PHE A 57 14.99 1.74 7.11
N LEU A 58 15.23 0.59 7.76
CA LEU A 58 16.07 -0.46 7.20
C LEU A 58 15.49 -1.02 5.90
N SER A 59 14.16 -1.18 5.81
CA SER A 59 13.51 -1.66 4.58
C SER A 59 13.71 -0.68 3.43
N GLU A 60 13.54 0.61 3.67
CA GLU A 60 13.75 1.66 2.67
C GLU A 60 15.22 1.75 2.24
N TYR A 61 16.15 1.71 3.19
CA TYR A 61 17.59 1.72 2.90
C TYR A 61 18.02 0.52 2.05
N ILE A 62 17.59 -0.70 2.41
CA ILE A 62 17.91 -1.93 1.68
C ILE A 62 17.36 -1.86 0.25
N VAL A 63 16.10 -1.44 0.09
CA VAL A 63 15.46 -1.36 -1.23
C VAL A 63 16.12 -0.27 -2.08
N GLY A 64 16.50 0.86 -1.49
CA GLY A 64 17.27 1.90 -2.16
C GLY A 64 18.63 1.40 -2.68
N GLN A 65 19.33 0.58 -1.91
CA GLN A 65 20.58 -0.05 -2.36
C GLN A 65 20.35 -1.03 -3.53
N ILE A 66 19.34 -1.88 -3.44
CA ILE A 66 18.96 -2.82 -4.51
C ILE A 66 18.63 -2.06 -5.80
N MET A 67 17.86 -0.96 -5.68
CA MET A 67 17.52 -0.11 -6.81
C MET A 67 18.76 0.54 -7.42
N SER A 68 19.63 1.14 -6.59
CA SER A 68 20.85 1.78 -7.07
C SER A 68 21.76 0.79 -7.80
N GLU A 69 21.93 -0.42 -7.27
CA GLU A 69 22.70 -1.48 -7.94
C GLU A 69 22.07 -1.89 -9.28
N ALA A 70 20.75 -2.05 -9.31
CA ALA A 70 20.03 -2.37 -10.55
C ALA A 70 20.15 -1.27 -11.61
N GLU A 71 20.18 0.01 -11.22
CA GLU A 71 20.38 1.15 -12.14
C GLU A 71 21.76 1.11 -12.80
N THR A 72 22.81 0.69 -12.08
CA THR A 72 24.16 0.57 -12.68
C THR A 72 24.24 -0.47 -13.80
N LEU A 73 23.32 -1.43 -13.80
CA LEU A 73 23.24 -2.54 -14.74
C LEU A 73 22.20 -2.32 -15.85
N ALA A 74 21.40 -1.26 -15.76
CA ALA A 74 20.32 -0.97 -16.68
C ALA A 74 20.71 0.01 -17.79
N LEU A 75 19.88 0.09 -18.84
CA LEU A 75 19.99 1.14 -19.86
C LEU A 75 19.67 2.52 -19.23
N CYS A 76 19.96 3.61 -19.94
CA CYS A 76 19.61 4.96 -19.47
C CYS A 76 18.15 5.31 -19.82
N GLY A 77 17.43 6.00 -18.93
CA GLY A 77 16.13 6.63 -19.23
C GLY A 77 14.92 6.05 -18.49
N GLN A 78 15.11 5.03 -17.66
CA GLN A 78 14.09 4.49 -16.76
C GLN A 78 14.06 5.26 -15.45
N VAL A 79 12.89 5.28 -14.83
CA VAL A 79 12.72 5.81 -13.47
C VAL A 79 12.08 4.74 -12.61
N MET A 80 12.65 4.50 -11.44
CA MET A 80 12.10 3.61 -10.45
C MET A 80 11.54 4.39 -9.26
N ILE A 81 10.43 3.92 -8.72
CA ILE A 81 9.82 4.43 -7.50
C ILE A 81 9.60 3.25 -6.58
N ALA A 82 10.07 3.35 -5.34
CA ALA A 82 9.80 2.34 -4.32
C ALA A 82 9.01 2.91 -3.16
N TYR A 83 8.19 2.05 -2.58
CA TYR A 83 7.54 2.27 -1.29
C TYR A 83 7.67 0.98 -0.48
N CYS A 84 8.64 0.96 0.43
CA CYS A 84 9.09 -0.27 1.10
C CYS A 84 9.35 -1.39 0.08
N ASP A 85 8.54 -2.45 0.09
CA ASP A 85 8.66 -3.64 -0.75
C ASP A 85 7.99 -3.51 -2.14
N ASN A 86 7.26 -2.42 -2.40
CA ASN A 86 6.58 -2.19 -3.67
C ASN A 86 7.40 -1.29 -4.58
N ILE A 87 7.97 -1.86 -5.64
CA ILE A 87 8.77 -1.16 -6.64
C ILE A 87 7.97 -1.02 -7.94
N ALA A 88 7.88 0.19 -8.47
CA ALA A 88 7.36 0.51 -9.79
C ALA A 88 8.49 0.98 -10.71
N VAL A 89 8.47 0.52 -11.95
CA VAL A 89 9.47 0.87 -12.99
C VAL A 89 8.77 1.53 -14.16
N PHE A 90 9.27 2.69 -14.58
CA PHE A 90 8.77 3.48 -15.69
C PHE A 90 9.85 3.61 -16.75
N GLY A 91 9.45 3.54 -18.02
CA GLY A 91 10.34 3.67 -19.18
C GLY A 91 9.55 4.12 -20.41
N GLN A 92 10.24 4.46 -21.50
CA GLN A 92 9.58 4.98 -22.71
C GLN A 92 8.91 3.85 -23.52
N ASN A 93 9.58 2.71 -23.60
CA ASN A 93 9.09 1.53 -24.29
C ASN A 93 9.12 0.29 -23.38
N ARG A 94 8.64 -0.84 -23.92
CA ARG A 94 8.51 -2.10 -23.17
C ARG A 94 9.88 -2.72 -22.90
N GLU A 95 10.81 -2.57 -23.83
CA GLU A 95 12.16 -3.09 -23.79
C GLU A 95 12.93 -2.42 -22.64
N ASP A 96 12.83 -1.09 -22.51
CA ASP A 96 13.43 -0.30 -21.44
C ASP A 96 12.97 -0.80 -20.07
N VAL A 97 11.66 -0.98 -19.88
CA VAL A 97 11.10 -1.44 -18.60
C VAL A 97 11.52 -2.88 -18.29
N ASN A 98 11.51 -3.76 -19.30
CA ASN A 98 11.90 -5.16 -19.09
C ASN A 98 13.41 -5.34 -18.91
N SER A 99 14.23 -4.42 -19.43
CA SER A 99 15.68 -4.44 -19.22
C SER A 99 16.07 -4.29 -17.75
N LEU A 100 15.21 -3.68 -16.92
CA LEU A 100 15.41 -3.53 -15.47
C LEU A 100 14.95 -4.73 -14.65
N ALA A 101 14.14 -5.63 -15.22
CA ALA A 101 13.56 -6.73 -14.45
C ALA A 101 14.62 -7.73 -13.95
N GLU A 102 15.55 -8.14 -14.82
CA GLU A 102 16.62 -9.07 -14.45
C GLU A 102 17.68 -8.42 -13.53
N PRO A 103 18.17 -7.19 -13.81
CA PRO A 103 19.02 -6.45 -12.88
C PRO A 103 18.43 -6.30 -11.48
N LEU A 104 17.15 -5.97 -11.35
CA LEU A 104 16.49 -5.86 -10.05
C LEU A 104 16.45 -7.20 -9.32
N VAL A 105 16.10 -8.28 -10.01
CA VAL A 105 16.08 -9.64 -9.43
C VAL A 105 17.49 -10.07 -9.01
N SER A 106 18.50 -9.76 -9.83
CA SER A 106 19.91 -10.04 -9.55
C SER A 106 20.40 -9.28 -8.32
N ALA A 107 20.23 -7.95 -8.28
CA ALA A 107 20.61 -7.10 -7.15
C ALA A 107 19.89 -7.53 -5.85
N ALA A 108 18.60 -7.86 -5.94
CA ALA A 108 17.84 -8.36 -4.80
C ALA A 108 18.38 -9.70 -4.27
N ARG A 109 18.77 -10.62 -5.16
CA ARG A 109 19.35 -11.93 -4.77
C ARG A 109 20.77 -11.80 -4.21
N CYS A 110 21.56 -10.88 -4.75
CA CYS A 110 22.95 -10.65 -4.39
C CYS A 110 23.14 -9.64 -3.26
N SER A 111 22.04 -9.08 -2.74
CA SER A 111 22.10 -8.05 -1.70
C SER A 111 22.91 -8.52 -0.47
N PRO A 112 23.81 -7.68 0.06
CA PRO A 112 24.63 -8.03 1.24
C PRO A 112 23.79 -8.21 2.51
N TYR A 113 22.52 -7.79 2.48
CA TYR A 113 21.57 -7.88 3.59
C TYR A 113 20.77 -9.20 3.60
N GLY A 114 20.93 -10.05 2.58
CA GLY A 114 20.23 -11.32 2.44
C GLY A 114 19.63 -11.48 1.04
N ALA A 115 19.30 -12.71 0.66
CA ALA A 115 18.71 -12.98 -0.64
C ALA A 115 17.21 -12.64 -0.65
N PHE A 116 16.85 -11.53 -1.28
CA PHE A 116 15.45 -11.12 -1.45
C PHE A 116 14.83 -11.76 -2.70
N ARG A 117 13.56 -12.16 -2.57
CA ARG A 117 12.78 -12.72 -3.69
C ARG A 117 11.80 -11.69 -4.19
N LEU A 118 12.19 -10.95 -5.22
CA LEU A 118 11.26 -10.08 -5.93
C LEU A 118 10.28 -10.91 -6.75
N ARG A 119 8.99 -10.58 -6.63
CA ARG A 119 7.93 -11.18 -7.44
C ARG A 119 7.36 -10.12 -8.36
N ARG A 120 7.37 -10.40 -9.66
CA ARG A 120 6.63 -9.59 -10.62
C ARG A 120 5.13 -9.86 -10.46
N THR A 121 4.40 -8.88 -9.96
CA THR A 121 2.95 -8.98 -9.72
C THR A 121 2.12 -8.56 -10.93
N GLN A 122 2.66 -7.70 -11.79
CA GLN A 122 1.98 -7.16 -12.97
C GLN A 122 2.85 -7.28 -14.24
N SER A 123 2.21 -7.52 -15.37
CA SER A 123 2.84 -7.42 -16.70
C SER A 123 3.14 -5.96 -17.04
N THR A 124 4.10 -5.71 -17.94
CA THR A 124 4.30 -4.35 -18.49
C THR A 124 3.02 -3.89 -19.17
N ARG A 125 2.56 -2.69 -18.84
CA ARG A 125 1.37 -2.07 -19.41
C ARG A 125 1.69 -0.65 -19.82
N HIS A 126 0.94 -0.13 -20.77
CA HIS A 126 1.02 1.28 -21.13
C HIS A 126 0.32 2.12 -20.07
N ILE A 127 0.87 3.30 -19.74
CA ILE A 127 0.32 4.19 -18.68
C ILE A 127 -1.14 4.61 -18.93
N SER A 128 -1.58 4.64 -20.19
CA SER A 128 -2.98 4.93 -20.56
C SER A 128 -3.94 3.76 -20.35
N GLN A 129 -3.44 2.53 -20.24
CA GLN A 129 -4.27 1.37 -19.88
C GLN A 129 -4.55 1.33 -18.38
N GLY A 130 -3.75 2.07 -17.62
CA GLY A 130 -3.76 2.13 -16.17
C GLY A 130 -3.04 0.97 -15.50
N PHE A 131 -2.58 1.23 -14.29
CA PHE A 131 -1.84 0.28 -13.46
C PHE A 131 -2.22 0.44 -11.98
N ILE A 132 -1.91 -0.56 -11.17
CA ILE A 132 -2.22 -0.54 -9.74
C ILE A 132 -0.93 -0.36 -8.95
N PHE A 133 -0.87 0.65 -8.09
CA PHE A 133 0.25 0.89 -7.18
C PHE A 133 -0.29 1.36 -5.82
N LEU A 134 0.18 0.74 -4.73
CA LEU A 134 -0.27 1.04 -3.36
C LEU A 134 -1.80 0.98 -3.12
N GLY A 135 -2.51 0.19 -3.93
CA GLY A 135 -3.96 0.08 -3.85
C GLY A 135 -4.73 1.17 -4.62
N TYR A 136 -4.03 2.11 -5.26
CA TYR A 136 -4.60 3.04 -6.23
C TYR A 136 -4.54 2.44 -7.64
N ARG A 137 -5.54 2.76 -8.45
CA ARG A 137 -5.56 2.58 -9.89
C ARG A 137 -5.25 3.93 -10.53
N LEU A 138 -4.12 4.01 -11.22
CA LEU A 138 -3.63 5.23 -11.86
C LEU A 138 -3.75 5.08 -13.37
N LYS A 139 -4.37 6.04 -14.05
CA LYS A 139 -4.51 6.03 -15.50
C LYS A 139 -4.15 7.38 -16.10
N TRP A 140 -3.19 7.38 -17.03
CA TRP A 140 -2.78 8.60 -17.70
C TRP A 140 -3.67 8.89 -18.90
N HIS A 141 -4.22 10.09 -18.95
CA HIS A 141 -4.99 10.59 -20.09
C HIS A 141 -4.24 11.73 -20.77
N SER A 142 -4.27 11.71 -22.10
CA SER A 142 -3.66 12.76 -22.93
C SER A 142 -4.71 13.22 -23.93
N GLU A 143 -5.29 14.39 -23.68
CA GLU A 143 -6.28 15.02 -24.55
C GLU A 143 -5.65 16.25 -25.20
N GLY A 144 -5.02 16.03 -26.36
CA GLY A 144 -4.34 17.08 -27.12
C GLY A 144 -3.19 17.71 -26.32
N ARG A 145 -3.38 18.95 -25.83
CA ARG A 145 -2.38 19.69 -25.05
C ARG A 145 -2.48 19.48 -23.54
N ASN A 146 -3.57 18.89 -23.06
CA ASN A 146 -3.79 18.64 -21.64
C ASN A 146 -3.50 17.18 -21.32
N SER A 147 -2.71 16.96 -20.27
CA SER A 147 -2.44 15.64 -19.72
C SER A 147 -2.81 15.63 -18.25
N TYR A 148 -3.59 14.65 -17.83
CA TYR A 148 -3.96 14.48 -16.42
C TYR A 148 -3.88 13.00 -16.02
N VAL A 149 -3.77 12.75 -14.73
CA VAL A 149 -3.78 11.41 -14.14
C VAL A 149 -5.11 11.24 -13.45
N GLU A 150 -5.90 10.29 -13.91
CA GLU A 150 -7.06 9.80 -13.18
C GLU A 150 -6.57 8.90 -12.05
N VAL A 151 -7.00 9.21 -10.82
CA VAL A 151 -6.63 8.46 -9.62
C VAL A 151 -7.91 7.88 -9.02
N ASP A 152 -8.00 6.55 -9.04
CA ASP A 152 -9.10 5.80 -8.44
C ASP A 152 -8.55 4.78 -7.43
N VAL A 153 -9.43 4.17 -6.64
CA VAL A 153 -9.11 3.05 -5.76
C VAL A 153 -9.16 1.75 -6.57
N ALA A 154 -8.22 0.83 -6.35
CA ALA A 154 -8.22 -0.46 -7.04
C ALA A 154 -9.42 -1.32 -6.60
N ASP A 155 -10.01 -2.08 -7.53
CA ASP A 155 -11.23 -2.87 -7.30
C ASP A 155 -11.10 -3.83 -6.11
N ARG A 156 -9.95 -4.51 -5.98
CA ARG A 156 -9.66 -5.37 -4.81
C ARG A 156 -9.77 -4.63 -3.47
N LYS A 157 -9.43 -3.34 -3.42
CA LYS A 157 -9.55 -2.52 -2.21
C LYS A 157 -11.00 -2.09 -1.94
N LYS A 158 -11.78 -1.86 -3.00
CA LYS A 158 -13.24 -1.63 -2.92
C LYS A 158 -13.95 -2.89 -2.37
N GLU A 159 -13.64 -4.06 -2.92
CA GLU A 159 -14.16 -5.36 -2.46
C GLU A 159 -13.78 -5.64 -0.99
N GLN A 160 -12.52 -5.38 -0.60
CA GLN A 160 -12.06 -5.53 0.78
C GLN A 160 -12.82 -4.62 1.75
N PHE A 161 -13.10 -3.38 1.33
CA PHE A 161 -13.91 -2.45 2.10
C PHE A 161 -15.33 -2.99 2.30
N GLN A 162 -16.00 -3.38 1.22
CA GLN A 162 -17.36 -3.90 1.26
C GLN A 162 -17.46 -5.17 2.12
N ALA A 163 -16.53 -6.11 1.96
CA ALA A 163 -16.46 -7.31 2.77
C ALA A 163 -16.27 -6.98 4.26
N LYS A 164 -15.43 -6.00 4.59
CA LYS A 164 -15.22 -5.60 5.99
C LYS A 164 -16.45 -4.93 6.59
N ILE A 165 -17.15 -4.08 5.83
CA ILE A 165 -18.41 -3.49 6.28
C ILE A 165 -19.47 -4.58 6.48
N ALA A 166 -19.61 -5.52 5.54
CA ALA A 166 -20.54 -6.64 5.63
C ALA A 166 -20.28 -7.54 6.86
N GLU A 167 -19.01 -7.73 7.24
CA GLU A 167 -18.62 -8.43 8.47
C GLU A 167 -19.06 -7.68 9.74
N LEU A 168 -18.98 -6.35 9.73
CA LEU A 168 -19.33 -5.50 10.88
C LEU A 168 -20.85 -5.25 10.99
N LEU A 169 -21.59 -5.35 9.88
CA LEU A 169 -23.03 -5.06 9.82
C LEU A 169 -23.89 -5.82 10.84
N PRO A 170 -23.74 -7.15 11.05
CA PRO A 170 -24.54 -7.90 12.01
C PRO A 170 -24.50 -7.32 13.43
N HIS A 171 -23.36 -6.74 13.84
CA HIS A 171 -23.15 -6.13 15.14
C HIS A 171 -23.85 -4.77 15.27
N CYS A 172 -24.21 -4.15 14.15
CA CYS A 172 -24.92 -2.88 14.09
C CYS A 172 -26.44 -3.04 13.98
N ARG A 173 -26.94 -4.26 13.73
CA ARG A 173 -28.37 -4.51 13.51
C ARG A 173 -29.19 -4.26 14.78
N PHE A 174 -30.35 -3.64 14.59
CA PHE A 174 -31.35 -3.41 15.64
C PHE A 174 -32.07 -4.71 16.02
N THR A 175 -31.38 -5.60 16.72
CA THR A 175 -31.96 -6.82 17.28
C THR A 175 -32.35 -6.58 18.75
N ARG A 176 -33.42 -7.26 19.22
CA ARG A 176 -33.95 -7.08 20.58
C ARG A 176 -32.96 -7.45 21.70
N ASN A 177 -31.90 -8.19 21.39
CA ASN A 177 -30.99 -8.78 22.37
C ASN A 177 -29.64 -8.04 22.50
N VAL A 178 -29.42 -6.96 21.74
CA VAL A 178 -28.17 -6.18 21.79
C VAL A 178 -28.39 -4.90 22.59
N THR A 179 -27.54 -4.67 23.59
CA THR A 179 -27.60 -3.46 24.42
C THR A 179 -27.26 -2.22 23.59
N ARG A 180 -27.73 -1.05 24.05
CA ARG A 180 -27.46 0.22 23.36
C ARG A 180 -25.95 0.49 23.23
N ASP A 181 -25.19 0.22 24.28
CA ASP A 181 -23.75 0.50 24.35
C ASP A 181 -22.95 -0.36 23.36
N VAL A 182 -23.29 -1.65 23.25
CA VAL A 182 -22.64 -2.56 22.29
C VAL A 182 -22.89 -2.11 20.85
N ARG A 183 -24.11 -1.66 20.54
CA ARG A 183 -24.45 -1.11 19.23
C ARG A 183 -23.73 0.21 18.95
N GLU A 184 -23.63 1.09 19.94
CA GLU A 184 -22.91 2.36 19.79
C GLU A 184 -21.43 2.12 19.55
N GLN A 185 -20.82 1.17 20.27
CA GLN A 185 -19.44 0.76 20.05
C GLN A 185 -19.22 0.16 18.64
N ALA A 186 -20.08 -0.76 18.21
CA ALA A 186 -20.02 -1.32 16.86
C ALA A 186 -20.14 -0.21 15.79
N MET A 187 -21.01 0.78 16.03
CA MET A 187 -21.15 1.91 15.11
C MET A 187 -19.95 2.85 15.11
N GLN A 188 -19.29 3.06 16.25
CA GLN A 188 -18.03 3.80 16.29
C GLN A 188 -16.91 3.05 15.58
N GLU A 189 -16.86 1.72 15.67
CA GLU A 189 -15.88 0.90 14.95
C GLU A 189 -16.06 1.03 13.43
N VAL A 190 -17.29 0.88 12.95
CA VAL A 190 -17.61 1.10 11.53
C VAL A 190 -17.27 2.52 11.10
N LYS A 191 -17.64 3.53 11.88
CA LYS A 191 -17.32 4.93 11.59
C LYS A 191 -15.81 5.14 11.49
N GLY A 192 -15.05 4.63 12.46
CA GLY A 192 -13.60 4.72 12.47
C GLY A 192 -12.96 4.03 11.26
N TYR A 193 -13.47 2.86 10.86
CA TYR A 193 -13.01 2.16 9.68
C TYR A 193 -13.30 2.94 8.39
N VAL A 194 -14.53 3.45 8.21
CA VAL A 194 -14.92 4.24 7.04
C VAL A 194 -14.06 5.51 6.91
N LEU A 195 -13.89 6.25 8.01
CA LEU A 195 -13.07 7.47 8.01
C LEU A 195 -11.59 7.15 7.75
N GLY A 196 -11.05 6.10 8.37
CA GLY A 196 -9.67 5.67 8.14
C GLY A 196 -9.42 5.22 6.70
N TRP A 197 -10.39 4.52 6.09
CA TRP A 197 -10.31 4.10 4.70
C TRP A 197 -10.38 5.29 3.74
N ALA A 198 -11.30 6.23 3.97
CA ALA A 198 -11.40 7.46 3.17
C ALA A 198 -10.12 8.29 3.25
N GLU A 199 -9.51 8.40 4.43
CA GLU A 199 -8.23 9.11 4.61
C GLU A 199 -7.07 8.40 3.90
N ALA A 200 -7.01 7.06 3.95
CA ALA A 200 -5.99 6.27 3.26
C ALA A 200 -6.05 6.43 1.72
N PHE A 201 -7.25 6.66 1.18
CA PHE A 201 -7.52 6.80 -0.25
C PHE A 201 -7.90 8.23 -0.67
N LYS A 202 -7.60 9.25 0.14
CA LYS A 202 -7.99 10.65 -0.09
C LYS A 202 -7.48 11.28 -1.39
N ARG A 203 -6.52 10.63 -2.05
CA ARG A 203 -5.96 11.05 -3.34
C ARG A 203 -6.82 10.62 -4.52
N ALA A 204 -7.82 9.76 -4.33
CA ALA A 204 -8.77 9.42 -5.37
C ALA A 204 -9.66 10.62 -5.70
N ASP A 205 -9.98 10.80 -6.99
CA ASP A 205 -10.63 12.00 -7.52
C ASP A 205 -12.00 12.29 -6.87
N ASP A 206 -12.79 11.25 -6.56
CA ASP A 206 -14.05 11.35 -5.81
C ASP A 206 -14.17 10.29 -4.71
N ILE A 207 -13.29 10.37 -3.71
CA ILE A 207 -13.34 9.43 -2.58
C ILE A 207 -14.67 9.47 -1.80
N LYS A 208 -15.31 10.64 -1.71
CA LYS A 208 -16.55 10.81 -0.94
C LYS A 208 -17.74 10.18 -1.66
N GLY A 209 -17.85 10.37 -2.97
CA GLY A 209 -18.83 9.70 -3.82
C GLY A 209 -18.61 8.20 -3.81
N LEU A 210 -17.36 7.74 -3.96
CA LEU A 210 -17.03 6.32 -3.95
C LEU A 210 -17.40 5.63 -2.62
N VAL A 211 -17.06 6.21 -1.47
CA VAL A 211 -17.43 5.63 -0.17
C VAL A 211 -18.95 5.55 -0.02
N ARG A 212 -19.69 6.55 -0.52
CA ARG A 212 -21.15 6.55 -0.50
C ARG A 212 -21.72 5.41 -1.34
N GLU A 213 -21.27 5.30 -2.58
CA GLU A 213 -21.68 4.25 -3.52
C GLU A 213 -21.45 2.86 -2.91
N LEU A 214 -20.22 2.59 -2.44
CA LEU A 214 -19.86 1.30 -1.86
C LEU A 214 -20.67 0.96 -0.59
N LEU A 215 -20.97 1.96 0.24
CA LEU A 215 -21.82 1.76 1.43
C LEU A 215 -23.28 1.53 1.06
N GLU A 216 -23.81 2.26 0.06
CA GLU A 216 -25.18 2.09 -0.41
C GLU A 216 -25.41 0.69 -0.99
N GLU A 217 -24.45 0.15 -1.73
CA GLU A 217 -24.49 -1.23 -2.23
C GLU A 217 -24.56 -2.26 -1.10
N VAL A 218 -23.70 -2.12 -0.08
CA VAL A 218 -23.66 -3.05 1.06
C VAL A 218 -24.91 -2.95 1.95
N LEU A 219 -25.52 -1.77 2.03
CA LEU A 219 -26.69 -1.50 2.85
C LEU A 219 -28.02 -1.73 2.11
N TYR A 220 -27.99 -2.14 0.84
CA TYR A 220 -29.18 -2.24 -0.01
C TYR A 220 -30.26 -3.16 0.59
N GLU A 221 -29.87 -4.28 1.20
CA GLU A 221 -30.78 -5.26 1.81
C GLU A 221 -31.05 -5.00 3.31
N GLU A 222 -30.47 -3.96 3.90
CA GLU A 222 -30.59 -3.67 5.32
C GLU A 222 -31.85 -2.86 5.68
N THR A 223 -32.25 -2.91 6.96
CA THR A 223 -33.43 -2.17 7.43
C THR A 223 -33.24 -0.66 7.30
N ALA A 224 -34.35 0.08 7.12
CA ALA A 224 -34.33 1.55 7.06
C ALA A 224 -33.68 2.19 8.31
N ALA A 225 -33.81 1.56 9.48
CA ALA A 225 -33.16 2.01 10.71
C ALA A 225 -31.63 1.87 10.65
N THR A 226 -31.12 0.75 10.14
CA THR A 226 -29.69 0.53 9.89
C THR A 226 -29.17 1.54 8.85
N GLN A 227 -29.87 1.69 7.72
CA GLN A 227 -29.51 2.65 6.67
C GLN A 227 -29.44 4.10 7.21
N PHE A 228 -30.41 4.50 8.04
CA PHE A 228 -30.43 5.83 8.65
C PHE A 228 -29.22 6.07 9.57
N ALA A 229 -28.83 5.08 10.38
CA ALA A 229 -27.66 5.18 11.24
C ALA A 229 -26.37 5.41 10.41
N PHE A 230 -26.21 4.70 9.30
CA PHE A 230 -25.05 4.83 8.41
C PHE A 230 -25.02 6.15 7.64
N ARG A 231 -26.18 6.76 7.34
CA ARG A 231 -26.22 8.11 6.74
C ARG A 231 -25.57 9.17 7.63
N SER A 232 -25.55 8.98 8.96
CA SER A 232 -24.84 9.89 9.86
C SER A 232 -23.31 9.83 9.69
N ILE A 233 -22.77 8.66 9.32
CA ILE A 233 -21.35 8.45 9.01
C ILE A 233 -20.98 9.18 7.72
N LEU A 234 -21.83 9.06 6.69
CA LEU A 234 -21.62 9.77 5.42
C LEU A 234 -21.59 11.29 5.59
N ARG A 235 -22.40 11.85 6.51
CA ARG A 235 -22.35 13.27 6.86
C ARG A 235 -21.05 13.67 7.55
N SER A 236 -20.36 12.74 8.19
CA SER A 236 -19.08 13.00 8.88
C SER A 236 -17.89 13.05 7.91
N LEU A 237 -18.08 12.74 6.62
CA LEU A 237 -17.06 12.84 5.57
C LEU A 237 -16.95 14.26 4.98
N THR A 238 -17.76 15.23 5.43
CA THR A 238 -17.68 16.64 5.01
C THR A 238 -16.41 17.29 5.55
#